data_AF-A0A921DUJ9-F1
#
_entry.id   AF-A0A921DUJ9-F1
#
_cell.length_a   1.000
_cell.length_b   1.000
_cell.length_c   1.000
_cell.angle_alpha   90.00
_cell.angle_beta   90.00
_cell.angle_gamma   90.00
#
_symmetry.space_group_name_H-M   'P 1'
#
loop_
_entity.id
_entity.type
_entity.pdbx_description
1 polymer ?
#
loop_
_entity_poly.entity_id
_entity_poly.type
_entity_poly.pdbx_seq_one_letter_code
_entity_poly.pdbx_strand_id
1 'polypeptide(L)'
;MSQFSTEGNSHSDFKLTGLPEYRPTNIDAELIDDWSEDKNRREKLSDQANESQIRSEEILKQIEKNTASLAEITELLHESNLKHDQIIDLMGDLFAISKSKDNEEAQSLYQKAISKISSVGENVGNITTLVTLATTIYNAVLPLLK
;
A
#
# COMPACT_ATOMS: atom_id res chain seq x y z
N MET A 1 61.38 -51.28 25.05
CA MET A 1 60.36 -52.36 25.10
C MET A 1 59.54 -52.15 26.37
N SER A 2 58.29 -51.71 26.23
CA SER A 2 57.28 -51.77 27.29
C SER A 2 55.93 -51.83 26.57
N GLN A 3 55.29 -53.00 26.62
CA GLN A 3 53.96 -53.21 26.03
C GLN A 3 52.93 -52.94 27.13
N PHE A 4 52.12 -51.90 26.93
CA PHE A 4 50.95 -51.59 27.75
C PHE A 4 49.74 -52.22 27.05
N SER A 5 49.11 -53.21 27.68
CA SER A 5 47.85 -53.81 27.23
C SER A 5 46.72 -53.18 28.02
N THR A 6 45.94 -52.30 27.39
CA THR A 6 44.70 -51.77 27.98
C THR A 6 43.53 -52.64 27.54
N GLU A 7 42.80 -53.14 28.53
CA GLU A 7 41.57 -53.91 28.41
C GLU A 7 40.53 -53.17 27.55
N GLY A 8 39.94 -53.90 26.61
CA GLY A 8 38.93 -53.39 25.70
C GLY A 8 37.59 -53.15 26.39
N ASN A 9 37.19 -51.89 26.47
CA ASN A 9 35.82 -51.50 26.78
C ASN A 9 35.00 -51.52 25.47
N SER A 10 34.37 -52.65 25.17
CA SER A 10 33.44 -52.76 24.03
C SER A 10 32.11 -52.12 24.42
N HIS A 11 31.90 -50.86 24.03
CA HIS A 11 30.56 -50.27 23.95
C HIS A 11 29.65 -51.21 23.15
N SER A 12 28.54 -51.63 23.77
CA SER A 12 27.49 -52.36 23.08
C SER A 12 26.76 -51.38 22.16
N ASP A 13 27.08 -51.43 20.87
CA ASP A 13 26.25 -50.84 19.83
C ASP A 13 24.83 -51.40 19.97
N PHE A 14 23.89 -50.57 20.41
CA PHE A 14 22.48 -50.86 20.35
C PHE A 14 22.07 -50.87 18.87
N LYS A 15 22.24 -52.01 18.20
CA LYS A 15 21.76 -52.20 16.84
C LYS A 15 20.23 -52.18 16.87
N LEU A 16 19.65 -51.12 16.28
CA LEU A 16 18.25 -51.06 15.88
C LEU A 16 17.98 -52.08 14.76
N THR A 17 18.10 -53.37 15.08
CA THR A 17 17.74 -54.46 14.19
C THR A 17 16.42 -55.02 14.68
N GLY A 18 15.32 -54.66 14.01
CA GLY A 18 14.00 -55.21 14.29
C GLY A 18 12.86 -54.21 14.43
N LEU A 19 13.06 -52.92 14.16
CA LEU A 19 11.89 -52.05 13.96
C LEU A 19 11.20 -52.46 12.64
N PRO A 20 9.89 -52.72 12.64
CA PRO A 20 9.17 -52.99 11.41
C PRO A 20 9.32 -51.79 10.46
N GLU A 21 9.63 -52.07 9.20
CA GLU A 21 9.71 -51.07 8.14
C GLU A 21 8.31 -50.44 7.99
N TYR A 22 8.19 -49.15 8.31
CA TYR A 22 6.90 -48.45 8.25
C TYR A 22 6.42 -48.44 6.79
N ARG A 23 5.30 -49.13 6.55
CA ARG A 23 4.58 -49.08 5.28
C ARG A 23 3.33 -48.25 5.49
N PRO A 24 3.26 -47.02 4.92
CA PRO A 24 2.09 -46.18 5.08
C PRO A 24 0.87 -46.92 4.54
N THR A 25 -0.19 -46.93 5.35
CA THR A 25 -1.50 -47.44 4.94
C THR A 25 -2.24 -46.39 4.12
N ASN A 26 -3.32 -46.77 3.45
CA ASN A 26 -4.16 -45.81 2.71
C ASN A 26 -4.76 -44.74 3.64
N ILE A 27 -4.98 -45.07 4.92
CA ILE A 27 -5.46 -44.12 5.95
C ILE A 27 -4.37 -43.09 6.27
N ASP A 28 -3.10 -43.49 6.29
CA ASP A 28 -1.97 -42.57 6.54
C ASP A 28 -1.77 -41.60 5.36
N ALA A 29 -2.00 -42.06 4.13
CA ALA A 29 -1.92 -41.21 2.94
C ALA A 29 -3.05 -40.16 2.89
N GLU A 30 -4.28 -40.56 3.23
CA GLU A 30 -5.45 -39.67 3.29
C GLU A 30 -5.29 -38.61 4.40
N LEU A 31 -4.74 -39.00 5.56
CA LEU A 31 -4.44 -38.06 6.64
C LEU A 31 -3.36 -37.04 6.22
N ILE A 32 -2.30 -37.47 5.53
CA ILE A 32 -1.26 -36.55 5.05
C ILE A 32 -1.81 -35.53 4.05
N ASP A 33 -2.74 -35.95 3.19
CA ASP A 33 -3.39 -35.08 2.19
C ASP A 33 -4.28 -34.03 2.87
N ASP A 34 -5.13 -34.43 3.81
CA ASP A 34 -6.01 -33.52 4.59
C ASP A 34 -5.20 -32.46 5.36
N TRP A 35 -4.07 -32.86 5.97
CA TRP A 35 -3.18 -31.92 6.66
C TRP A 35 -2.47 -30.94 5.70
N SER A 36 -2.15 -31.40 4.49
CA SER A 36 -1.57 -30.54 3.44
C SER A 36 -2.60 -29.52 2.94
N GLU A 37 -3.85 -29.95 2.75
CA GLU A 37 -4.94 -29.06 2.35
C GLU A 37 -5.26 -28.01 3.42
N ASP A 38 -5.34 -28.38 4.70
CA ASP A 38 -5.58 -27.44 5.80
C ASP A 38 -4.44 -26.42 5.92
N LYS A 39 -3.18 -26.87 5.81
CA LYS A 39 -2.01 -25.98 5.81
C LYS A 39 -2.09 -24.96 4.68
N ASN A 40 -2.35 -25.41 3.45
CA ASN A 40 -2.48 -24.52 2.29
C ASN A 40 -3.65 -23.54 2.45
N ARG A 41 -4.76 -23.98 3.05
CA ARG A 41 -5.92 -23.12 3.32
C ARG A 41 -5.58 -22.03 4.33
N ARG A 42 -4.87 -22.39 5.41
CA ARG A 42 -4.42 -21.44 6.43
C ARG A 42 -3.43 -20.42 5.89
N GLU A 43 -2.50 -20.86 5.04
CA GLU A 43 -1.54 -19.98 4.37
C GLU A 43 -2.26 -18.97 3.47
N LYS A 44 -3.19 -19.42 2.62
CA LYS A 44 -4.03 -18.52 1.80
C LYS A 44 -4.83 -17.52 2.64
N LEU A 45 -5.44 -17.96 3.74
CA LEU A 45 -6.18 -17.07 4.64
C LEU A 45 -5.28 -16.03 5.30
N SER A 46 -4.06 -16.42 5.68
CA SER A 46 -3.05 -15.52 6.22
C SER A 46 -2.62 -14.48 5.18
N ASP A 47 -2.36 -14.90 3.95
CA ASP A 47 -1.98 -14.00 2.86
C ASP A 47 -3.10 -13.00 2.54
N GLN A 48 -4.34 -13.47 2.45
CA GLN A 48 -5.50 -12.60 2.25
C GLN A 48 -5.70 -11.59 3.39
N ALA A 49 -5.49 -12.03 4.63
CA ALA A 49 -5.57 -11.13 5.79
C ALA A 49 -4.47 -10.06 5.74
N ASN A 50 -3.25 -10.44 5.36
CA ASN A 50 -2.12 -9.53 5.22
C ASN A 50 -2.35 -8.51 4.09
N GLU A 51 -2.81 -8.97 2.91
CA GLU A 51 -3.18 -8.07 1.81
C GLU A 51 -4.29 -7.10 2.20
N SER A 52 -5.30 -7.57 2.93
CA SER A 52 -6.38 -6.71 3.42
C SER A 52 -5.89 -5.66 4.42
N GLN A 53 -4.93 -5.99 5.28
CA GLN A 53 -4.31 -5.05 6.22
C GLN A 53 -3.51 -3.98 5.48
N ILE A 54 -2.62 -4.39 4.57
CA ILE A 54 -1.82 -3.47 3.74
C ILE A 54 -2.74 -2.50 2.98
N ARG A 55 -3.82 -3.01 2.37
CA ARG A 55 -4.79 -2.19 1.65
C ARG A 55 -5.50 -1.20 2.57
N SER A 56 -5.85 -1.63 3.78
CA SER A 56 -6.51 -0.76 4.77
C SER A 56 -5.58 0.37 5.22
N GLU A 57 -4.30 0.08 5.48
CA GLU A 57 -3.30 1.10 5.82
C GLU A 57 -3.11 2.13 4.69
N GLU A 58 -3.05 1.67 3.45
CA GLU A 58 -2.91 2.55 2.29
C GLU A 58 -4.13 3.49 2.16
N ILE A 59 -5.34 2.96 2.32
CA ILE A 59 -6.58 3.76 2.31
C ILE A 59 -6.54 4.80 3.44
N LEU A 60 -6.13 4.41 4.66
CA LEU A 60 -6.04 5.33 5.79
C LEU A 60 -5.04 6.46 5.55
N LYS A 61 -3.87 6.16 4.98
CA LYS A 61 -2.88 7.18 4.59
C LYS A 61 -3.43 8.14 3.54
N GLN A 62 -4.18 7.62 2.56
CA GLN A 62 -4.82 8.46 1.55
C GLN A 62 -5.90 9.37 2.17
N ILE A 63 -6.70 8.86 3.12
CA ILE A 63 -7.69 9.66 3.85
C ILE A 63 -7.00 10.75 4.69
N GLU A 64 -5.96 10.39 5.43
CA GLU A 64 -5.17 11.34 6.22
C GLU A 64 -4.62 12.46 5.34
N LYS A 65 -3.96 12.10 4.24
CA LYS A 65 -3.41 13.06 3.26
C LYS A 65 -4.49 13.98 2.71
N ASN A 66 -5.64 13.43 2.30
CA ASN A 66 -6.76 14.23 1.79
C ASN A 66 -7.33 15.17 2.85
N THR A 67 -7.45 14.71 4.10
CA THR A 67 -8.01 15.49 5.21
C THR A 67 -7.06 16.62 5.65
N ALA A 68 -5.75 16.35 5.67
CA ALA A 68 -4.73 17.37 5.92
C ALA A 68 -4.76 18.47 4.84
N SER A 69 -4.87 18.08 3.55
CA SER A 69 -5.01 19.06 2.46
C SER A 69 -6.28 19.92 2.58
N LEU A 70 -7.39 19.38 3.10
CA LEU A 70 -8.61 20.16 3.34
C LEU A 70 -8.45 21.17 4.49
N ALA A 71 -7.75 20.79 5.56
CA ALA A 71 -7.46 21.71 6.67
C ALA A 71 -6.57 22.88 6.21
N GLU A 72 -5.54 22.59 5.41
CA GLU A 72 -4.68 23.62 4.82
C GLU A 72 -5.47 24.56 3.89
N ILE A 73 -6.42 24.05 3.09
CA ILE A 73 -7.29 24.89 2.26
C ILE A 73 -8.13 25.85 3.11
N THR A 74 -8.69 25.36 4.22
CA THR A 74 -9.48 26.22 5.12
C THR A 74 -8.64 27.31 5.78
N GLU A 75 -7.39 27.01 6.11
CA GLU A 75 -6.44 27.97 6.66
C GLU A 75 -6.03 29.00 5.59
N LEU A 76 -5.76 28.56 4.36
CA LEU A 76 -5.50 29.45 3.21
C LEU A 76 -6.65 30.40 2.93
N LEU A 77 -7.90 29.93 3.03
CA LEU A 77 -9.09 30.77 2.90
C LEU A 77 -9.21 31.78 4.04
N HIS A 78 -8.71 31.45 5.23
CA HIS A 78 -8.78 32.31 6.42
C HIS A 78 -7.67 33.36 6.44
N GLU A 79 -6.46 33.01 6.00
CA GLU A 79 -5.26 33.85 6.11
C GLU A 79 -4.93 34.68 4.87
N SER A 80 -5.53 34.39 3.70
CA SER A 80 -5.13 35.09 2.49
C SER A 80 -5.64 36.54 2.44
N ASN A 81 -4.70 37.48 2.27
CA ASN A 81 -4.94 38.83 1.73
C ASN A 81 -5.18 38.84 0.21
N LEU A 82 -5.30 37.64 -0.40
CA LEU A 82 -5.76 37.47 -1.77
C LEU A 82 -7.22 37.92 -1.82
N LYS A 83 -7.58 38.72 -2.81
CA LYS A 83 -8.98 39.11 -3.02
C LYS A 83 -9.78 37.82 -3.09
N HIS A 84 -10.62 37.53 -2.08
CA HIS A 84 -11.35 36.27 -1.90
C HIS A 84 -11.94 35.72 -3.21
N ASP A 85 -12.36 36.61 -4.10
CA ASP A 85 -12.82 36.32 -5.46
C ASP A 85 -11.84 35.46 -6.28
N GLN A 86 -10.54 35.71 -6.20
CA GLN A 86 -9.51 34.98 -6.94
C GLN A 86 -9.34 33.53 -6.46
N ILE A 87 -9.49 33.28 -5.15
CA ILE A 87 -9.44 31.91 -4.62
C ILE A 87 -10.72 31.17 -4.98
N ILE A 88 -11.89 31.80 -4.85
CA ILE A 88 -13.16 31.21 -5.26
C ILE A 88 -13.15 30.84 -6.74
N ASP A 89 -12.64 31.74 -7.58
CA ASP A 89 -12.55 31.54 -9.01
C ASP A 89 -11.51 30.46 -9.38
N LEU A 90 -10.43 30.32 -8.60
CA LEU A 90 -9.50 29.19 -8.72
C LEU A 90 -10.15 27.86 -8.30
N MET A 91 -10.90 27.83 -7.19
CA MET A 91 -11.63 26.64 -6.75
C MET A 91 -12.65 26.19 -7.80
N GLY A 92 -13.31 27.13 -8.49
CA GLY A 92 -14.16 26.85 -9.63
C GLY A 92 -13.42 26.18 -10.80
N ASP A 93 -12.23 26.70 -11.15
CA ASP A 93 -11.38 26.10 -12.18
C ASP A 93 -10.90 24.69 -11.76
N LEU A 94 -10.56 24.46 -10.49
CA LEU A 94 -10.20 23.13 -9.97
C LEU A 94 -11.37 22.15 -10.01
N PHE A 95 -12.59 22.59 -9.68
CA PHE A 95 -13.81 21.79 -9.82
C PHE A 95 -14.18 21.49 -11.28
N ALA A 96 -13.73 22.30 -12.22
CA ALA A 96 -13.97 22.03 -13.64
C ALA A 96 -13.13 20.84 -14.12
N ILE A 97 -11.91 20.67 -13.60
CA ILE A 97 -11.06 19.50 -13.90
C ILE A 97 -11.76 18.21 -13.48
N SER A 98 -12.46 18.20 -12.34
CA SER A 98 -13.19 17.01 -11.88
C SER A 98 -14.42 16.64 -12.71
N LYS A 99 -14.85 17.53 -13.61
CA LYS A 99 -16.00 17.36 -14.50
C LYS A 99 -15.61 17.17 -15.97
N SER A 100 -14.31 17.11 -16.28
CA SER A 100 -13.82 16.95 -17.64
C SER A 100 -14.36 15.67 -18.28
N LYS A 101 -14.58 15.70 -19.60
CA LYS A 101 -15.14 14.58 -20.37
C LYS A 101 -14.06 13.72 -21.01
N ASP A 102 -12.91 14.32 -21.28
CA ASP A 102 -11.78 13.70 -21.96
C ASP A 102 -10.45 14.27 -21.45
N ASN A 103 -9.38 13.56 -21.79
CA ASN A 103 -8.03 13.87 -21.32
C ASN A 103 -7.51 15.23 -21.81
N GLU A 104 -7.91 15.67 -23.02
CA GLU A 104 -7.50 16.96 -23.56
C GLU A 104 -8.15 18.12 -22.78
N GLU A 105 -9.45 18.00 -22.47
CA GLU A 105 -10.17 18.97 -21.65
C GLU A 105 -9.58 19.06 -20.25
N ALA A 106 -9.32 17.92 -19.61
CA ALA A 106 -8.71 17.87 -18.28
C ALA A 106 -7.32 18.53 -18.27
N GLN A 107 -6.49 18.24 -19.27
CA GLN A 107 -5.14 18.80 -19.39
C GLN A 107 -5.19 20.31 -19.63
N SER A 108 -6.09 20.79 -20.50
CA SER A 108 -6.27 22.22 -20.76
C SER A 108 -6.71 22.99 -19.51
N LEU A 109 -7.69 22.46 -18.78
CA LEU A 109 -8.18 23.05 -17.53
C LEU A 109 -7.11 23.05 -16.44
N TYR A 110 -6.33 21.97 -16.34
CA TYR A 110 -5.19 21.90 -15.43
C TYR A 110 -4.15 22.99 -15.74
N GLN A 111 -3.74 23.13 -17.01
CA GLN A 111 -2.77 24.16 -17.42
C GLN A 111 -3.28 25.58 -17.13
N LYS A 112 -4.58 25.83 -17.36
CA LYS A 112 -5.22 27.10 -17.02
C LYS A 112 -5.16 27.38 -15.51
N ALA A 113 -5.48 26.40 -14.67
CA ALA A 113 -5.44 26.53 -13.22
C ALA A 113 -4.00 26.83 -12.73
N ILE A 114 -2.99 26.10 -13.23
CA ILE A 114 -1.58 26.32 -12.88
C ILE A 114 -1.09 27.72 -13.30
N SER A 115 -1.48 28.18 -14.49
CA SER A 115 -1.15 29.52 -14.97
C SER A 115 -1.75 30.61 -14.06
N LYS A 116 -2.99 30.40 -13.60
CA LYS A 116 -3.69 31.32 -12.70
C LYS A 116 -3.06 31.34 -11.31
N ILE A 117 -2.70 30.18 -10.77
CA ILE A 117 -1.95 30.06 -9.51
C ILE A 117 -0.62 30.79 -9.60
N SER A 118 0.09 30.67 -10.73
CA SER A 118 1.38 31.33 -10.94
C SER A 118 1.25 32.86 -11.08
N SER A 119 0.08 33.35 -11.49
CA SER A 119 -0.22 34.80 -11.57
C SER A 119 -0.62 35.41 -10.23
N VAL A 120 -0.96 34.59 -9.24
CA VAL A 120 -1.30 34.97 -7.88
C VAL A 120 0.02 35.15 -7.10
N GLY A 121 0.54 36.38 -7.11
CA GLY A 121 1.82 36.72 -6.49
C GLY A 121 1.78 36.80 -4.95
N GLU A 122 2.98 36.61 -4.38
CA GLU A 122 3.48 36.98 -3.03
C GLU A 122 3.51 35.93 -1.91
N ASN A 123 2.76 34.82 -1.95
CA ASN A 123 2.89 33.79 -0.89
C ASN A 123 3.21 32.40 -1.45
N VAL A 124 4.51 32.06 -1.45
CA VAL A 124 5.06 30.81 -2.01
C VAL A 124 4.43 29.57 -1.36
N GLY A 125 4.12 29.62 -0.05
CA GLY A 125 3.47 28.51 0.65
C GLY A 125 2.09 28.19 0.05
N ASN A 126 1.27 29.22 -0.15
CA ASN A 126 -0.08 29.10 -0.69
C ASN A 126 -0.07 28.58 -2.14
N ILE A 127 0.91 29.03 -2.93
CA ILE A 127 1.12 28.55 -4.32
C ILE A 127 1.40 27.06 -4.33
N THR A 128 2.32 26.57 -3.49
CA THR A 128 2.68 25.15 -3.44
C THR A 128 1.48 24.26 -3.07
N THR A 129 0.69 24.66 -2.08
CA THR A 129 -0.52 23.91 -1.69
C THR A 129 -1.56 23.88 -2.82
N LEU A 130 -1.80 25.00 -3.49
CA LEU A 130 -2.76 25.08 -4.60
C LEU A 130 -2.33 24.26 -5.82
N VAL A 131 -1.04 24.28 -6.17
CA VAL A 131 -0.49 23.43 -7.23
C VAL A 131 -0.67 21.95 -6.85
N THR A 132 -0.33 21.58 -5.62
CA THR A 132 -0.47 20.20 -5.13
C THR A 132 -1.91 19.71 -5.22
N LEU A 133 -2.87 20.54 -4.84
CA LEU A 133 -4.29 20.23 -4.96
C LEU A 133 -4.71 20.05 -6.42
N ALA A 134 -4.32 20.96 -7.31
CA ALA A 134 -4.61 20.86 -8.73
C ALA A 134 -4.09 19.56 -9.35
N THR A 135 -2.85 19.18 -9.01
CA THR A 135 -2.22 17.95 -9.47
C THR A 135 -2.94 16.72 -8.93
N THR A 136 -3.35 16.72 -7.65
CA THR A 136 -4.12 15.62 -7.05
C THR A 136 -5.45 15.42 -7.77
N ILE A 137 -6.21 16.50 -8.02
CA ILE A 137 -7.50 16.40 -8.73
C ILE A 137 -7.29 15.88 -10.16
N TYR A 138 -6.33 16.44 -10.89
CA TYR A 138 -6.02 16.00 -12.26
C TYR A 138 -5.67 14.51 -12.33
N ASN A 139 -4.79 14.04 -11.43
CA ASN A 139 -4.39 12.64 -11.38
C ASN A 139 -5.52 11.69 -10.93
N ALA A 140 -6.45 12.16 -10.10
CA ALA A 140 -7.61 11.37 -9.70
C ALA A 140 -8.63 11.22 -10.83
N VAL A 141 -8.71 12.22 -11.72
CA VAL A 141 -9.69 12.25 -12.82
C VAL A 141 -9.19 11.46 -14.04
N LEU A 142 -7.91 11.59 -14.39
CA LEU A 142 -7.28 10.95 -15.55
C LEU A 142 -7.71 9.47 -15.78
N PRO A 143 -7.69 8.58 -14.76
CA PRO A 143 -8.08 7.18 -14.95
C PRO A 143 -9.56 6.95 -15.25
N LEU A 144 -10.42 7.95 -15.00
CA LEU A 144 -11.87 7.89 -15.19
C LEU A 144 -12.29 8.37 -16.59
N LEU A 145 -11.37 9.01 -17.32
CA LEU A 145 -11.61 9.57 -18.64
C LEU A 145 -11.22 8.57 -19.73
N LYS A 146 -11.90 8.67 -20.87
CA LYS A 146 -11.67 7.81 -22.04
C LYS A 146 -10.66 8.41 -22.99
#